data_AF-A0A3L6DG80-F1
#
_entry.id   AF-A0A3L6DG80-F1
#
_cell.length_a   1.000
_cell.length_b   1.000
_cell.length_c   1.000
_cell.angle_alpha   90.00
_cell.angle_beta   90.00
_cell.angle_gamma   90.00
#
_symmetry.space_group_name_H-M   'P 1'
#
loop_
_entity.id
_entity.type
_entity.pdbx_description
1 polymer ?
#
loop_
_entity_poly.entity_id
_entity_poly.type
_entity_poly.pdbx_seq_one_letter_code
_entity_poly.pdbx_strand_id
1 'polypeptide(L)'
;MAAYIKSLDRKHLITVGTEGFYGPGRGERLGVNPGDWAASVCSDFIQNSAVKDIDFASVHAYPDSWLPKASMEEKVKYLSVWVDSHLNDSEYVLRKPVLFTEVGYLQHAEANSTVDGDTLIQVVYDRLYDSAKKLQAGSGALIWQLMVEGMQMYHDDFSMVARDRPSTYKLMKEQSCRLQSLYGKEGDPTWQCSP
;
A
#
# COMPACT_ATOMS: atom_id res chain seq x y z
N MET A 1 -9.66 3.94 -21.46
CA MET A 1 -9.89 5.12 -20.60
C MET A 1 -8.63 5.95 -20.39
N ALA A 2 -7.49 5.38 -19.97
CA ALA A 2 -6.25 6.15 -19.72
C ALA A 2 -5.84 7.11 -20.86
N ALA A 3 -5.77 6.62 -22.10
CA ALA A 3 -5.48 7.45 -23.28
C ALA A 3 -6.45 8.63 -23.47
N TYR A 4 -7.74 8.42 -23.19
CA TYR A 4 -8.76 9.46 -23.29
C TYR A 4 -8.56 10.52 -22.21
N ILE A 5 -8.31 10.12 -20.96
CA ILE A 5 -8.01 11.06 -19.87
C ILE A 5 -6.75 11.86 -20.20
N LYS A 6 -5.67 11.21 -20.68
CA LYS A 6 -4.45 11.91 -21.14
C LYS A 6 -4.70 12.86 -22.31
N SER A 7 -5.72 12.62 -23.14
CA SER A 7 -6.08 13.56 -24.21
C SER A 7 -6.68 14.86 -23.67
N LEU A 8 -7.34 14.80 -22.51
CA LEU A 8 -7.93 15.94 -21.81
C LEU A 8 -6.92 16.63 -20.88
N ASP A 9 -6.07 15.84 -20.23
CA ASP A 9 -5.08 16.32 -19.26
C ASP A 9 -3.74 15.59 -19.41
N ARG A 10 -2.74 16.33 -19.89
CA ARG A 10 -1.36 15.83 -20.07
C ARG A 10 -0.43 16.16 -18.91
N LYS A 11 -0.90 16.88 -17.89
CA LYS A 11 -0.08 17.36 -16.77
C LYS A 11 -0.14 16.41 -15.58
N HIS A 12 -1.28 15.77 -15.34
CA HIS A 12 -1.45 14.90 -14.18
C HIS A 12 -1.11 13.44 -14.45
N LEU A 13 -0.62 12.77 -13.41
CA LEU A 13 -0.36 11.33 -13.41
C LEU A 13 -1.69 10.56 -13.31
N ILE A 14 -1.71 9.36 -13.88
CA ILE A 14 -2.85 8.46 -13.93
C ILE A 14 -2.40 7.07 -13.48
N THR A 15 -3.23 6.44 -12.64
CA THR A 15 -3.13 5.02 -12.32
C THR A 15 -4.47 4.33 -12.54
N VAL A 16 -4.52 3.02 -12.33
CA VAL A 16 -5.72 2.20 -12.53
C VAL A 16 -6.60 2.21 -11.28
N GLY A 17 -6.01 2.11 -10.09
CA GLY A 17 -6.74 2.07 -8.81
C GLY A 17 -7.27 0.69 -8.43
N THR A 18 -6.63 -0.39 -8.90
CA THR A 18 -6.97 -1.77 -8.54
C THR A 18 -6.18 -2.25 -7.33
N GLU A 19 -6.67 -3.28 -6.66
CA GLU A 19 -6.04 -3.89 -5.48
C GLU A 19 -4.64 -4.47 -5.76
N GLY A 20 -4.36 -4.86 -7.01
CA GLY A 20 -3.05 -5.40 -7.42
C GLY A 20 -3.02 -6.91 -7.64
N PHE A 21 -4.17 -7.59 -7.74
CA PHE A 21 -4.16 -9.04 -7.99
C PHE A 21 -3.54 -9.42 -9.33
N TYR A 22 -2.89 -10.58 -9.38
CA TYR A 22 -2.39 -11.17 -10.61
C TYR A 22 -3.49 -11.98 -11.30
N GLY A 23 -3.65 -11.77 -12.60
CA GLY A 23 -4.66 -12.43 -13.41
C GLY A 23 -4.30 -13.87 -13.78
N PRO A 24 -5.24 -14.61 -14.41
CA PRO A 24 -5.02 -15.99 -14.79
C PRO A 24 -3.84 -16.15 -15.77
N GLY A 25 -3.11 -17.26 -15.68
CA GLY A 25 -1.97 -17.55 -16.55
C GLY A 25 -0.65 -16.88 -16.13
N ARG A 26 -0.59 -16.25 -14.95
CA ARG A 26 0.63 -15.61 -14.40
C ARG A 26 1.60 -16.56 -13.68
N GLY A 27 1.44 -17.88 -13.86
CA GLY A 27 2.35 -18.90 -13.32
C GLY A 27 2.52 -18.78 -11.81
N GLU A 28 3.78 -18.76 -11.35
CA GLU A 28 4.12 -18.67 -9.92
C GLU A 28 3.56 -17.42 -9.22
N ARG A 29 3.28 -16.34 -9.96
CA ARG A 29 2.69 -15.11 -9.37
C ARG A 29 1.27 -15.31 -8.87
N LEU A 30 0.56 -16.34 -9.32
CA LEU A 30 -0.75 -16.69 -8.76
C LEU A 30 -0.64 -17.06 -7.27
N GLY A 31 0.51 -17.60 -6.83
CA GLY A 31 0.76 -17.91 -5.42
C GLY A 31 0.99 -16.66 -4.54
N VAL A 32 1.12 -15.47 -5.14
CA VAL A 32 1.22 -14.19 -4.42
C VAL A 32 -0.17 -13.67 -4.05
N ASN A 33 -1.22 -14.03 -4.79
CA ASN A 33 -2.59 -13.63 -4.48
C ASN A 33 -3.05 -14.18 -3.12
N PRO A 34 -3.99 -13.50 -2.43
CA PRO A 34 -4.49 -13.97 -1.12
C PRO A 34 -5.31 -15.26 -1.20
N GLY A 35 -5.74 -15.64 -2.41
CA GLY A 35 -6.42 -16.90 -2.69
C GLY A 35 -6.79 -16.99 -4.17
N ASP A 36 -7.20 -18.18 -4.61
CA ASP A 36 -7.53 -18.46 -6.01
C ASP A 36 -8.63 -17.53 -6.56
N TRP A 37 -9.55 -17.08 -5.70
CA TRP A 37 -10.62 -16.16 -6.06
C TRP A 37 -10.10 -14.82 -6.58
N ALA A 38 -8.93 -14.36 -6.13
CA ALA A 38 -8.41 -13.04 -6.50
C ALA A 38 -8.05 -12.97 -7.99
N ALA A 39 -7.66 -14.09 -8.60
CA ALA A 39 -7.43 -14.16 -10.05
C ALA A 39 -8.73 -14.09 -10.87
N SER A 40 -9.90 -14.27 -10.23
CA SER A 40 -11.21 -14.28 -10.91
C SER A 40 -11.91 -12.92 -10.97
N VAL A 41 -11.35 -11.89 -10.33
CA VAL A 41 -11.95 -10.54 -10.29
C VAL A 41 -11.66 -9.69 -11.54
N CYS A 42 -11.16 -10.32 -12.61
CA CYS A 42 -10.91 -9.70 -13.92
C CYS A 42 -9.91 -8.53 -13.90
N SER A 43 -8.98 -8.50 -12.94
CA SER A 43 -7.84 -7.60 -12.90
C SER A 43 -6.53 -8.37 -13.06
N ASP A 44 -5.50 -7.68 -13.55
CA ASP A 44 -4.15 -8.18 -13.66
C ASP A 44 -3.17 -7.02 -13.47
N PHE A 45 -2.48 -7.01 -12.34
CA PHE A 45 -1.54 -5.96 -11.95
C PHE A 45 -0.58 -5.57 -13.08
N ILE A 46 0.12 -6.54 -13.65
CA ILE A 46 1.12 -6.26 -14.69
C ILE A 46 0.44 -5.73 -15.96
N GLN A 47 -0.62 -6.38 -16.45
CA GLN A 47 -1.23 -6.01 -17.72
C GLN A 47 -1.93 -4.65 -17.63
N ASN A 48 -2.64 -4.39 -16.53
CA ASN A 48 -3.32 -3.12 -16.31
C ASN A 48 -2.31 -1.99 -16.12
N SER A 49 -1.26 -2.19 -15.33
CA SER A 49 -0.23 -1.17 -15.10
C SER A 49 0.74 -1.00 -16.29
N ALA A 50 0.90 -1.98 -17.18
CA ALA A 50 1.76 -1.86 -18.36
C ALA A 50 1.19 -0.95 -19.46
N VAL A 51 -0.10 -0.60 -19.41
CA VAL A 51 -0.71 0.32 -20.37
C VAL A 51 0.11 1.62 -20.46
N LYS A 52 0.40 2.08 -21.68
CA LYS A 52 1.31 3.20 -21.93
C LYS A 52 0.92 4.49 -21.20
N ASP A 53 -0.37 4.78 -21.10
CA ASP A 53 -0.90 6.01 -20.49
C ASP A 53 -1.14 5.91 -18.98
N ILE A 54 -0.74 4.79 -18.36
CA ILE A 54 -0.66 4.63 -16.90
C ILE A 54 0.75 5.01 -16.46
N ASP A 55 0.89 5.97 -15.55
CA ASP A 55 2.20 6.51 -15.18
C ASP A 55 2.84 5.76 -14.00
N PHE A 56 2.03 5.22 -13.09
CA PHE A 56 2.49 4.45 -11.93
C PHE A 56 1.50 3.33 -11.59
N ALA A 57 1.99 2.29 -10.92
CA ALA A 57 1.19 1.16 -10.47
C ALA A 57 0.59 1.43 -9.07
N SER A 58 -0.62 0.93 -8.83
CA SER A 58 -1.31 1.02 -7.54
C SER A 58 -1.55 -0.38 -6.97
N VAL A 59 -1.44 -0.51 -5.66
CA VAL A 59 -1.64 -1.77 -4.92
C VAL A 59 -2.35 -1.47 -3.61
N HIS A 60 -3.26 -2.34 -3.18
CA HIS A 60 -3.93 -2.26 -1.89
C HIS A 60 -3.35 -3.35 -0.97
N ALA A 61 -3.55 -3.23 0.34
CA ALA A 61 -3.12 -4.23 1.31
C ALA A 61 -4.09 -4.32 2.48
N TYR A 62 -4.84 -5.43 2.53
CA TYR A 62 -5.80 -5.76 3.59
C TYR A 62 -5.65 -7.22 4.04
N PRO A 63 -4.48 -7.61 4.58
CA PRO A 63 -4.21 -9.01 4.93
C PRO A 63 -5.23 -9.57 5.93
N ASP A 64 -5.80 -8.74 6.81
CA ASP A 64 -6.82 -9.19 7.76
C ASP A 64 -8.14 -9.55 7.11
N SER A 65 -8.56 -8.76 6.12
CA SER A 65 -9.79 -8.98 5.37
C SER A 65 -9.63 -10.15 4.40
N TRP A 66 -8.49 -10.21 3.73
CA TRP A 66 -8.21 -11.23 2.71
C TRP A 66 -7.90 -12.60 3.30
N LEU A 67 -7.32 -12.65 4.51
CA LEU A 67 -6.92 -13.88 5.20
C LEU A 67 -7.57 -13.96 6.60
N PRO A 68 -8.91 -14.03 6.70
CA PRO A 68 -9.62 -13.92 7.98
C PRO A 68 -9.31 -15.06 8.96
N LYS A 69 -8.83 -16.21 8.45
CA LYS A 69 -8.49 -17.40 9.25
C LYS A 69 -7.00 -17.55 9.52
N ALA A 70 -6.16 -16.70 8.94
CA ALA A 70 -4.71 -16.79 9.10
C ALA A 70 -4.27 -16.26 10.49
N SER A 71 -3.26 -16.88 11.06
CA SER A 71 -2.55 -16.35 12.23
C SER A 71 -1.83 -15.03 11.89
N MET A 72 -1.42 -14.29 12.91
CA MET A 72 -0.67 -13.04 12.72
C MET A 72 0.65 -13.27 11.96
N GLU A 73 1.36 -14.36 12.26
CA GLU A 73 2.61 -14.73 11.56
C GLU A 73 2.36 -14.99 10.07
N GLU A 74 1.30 -15.74 9.73
CA GLU A 74 0.93 -16.01 8.35
C GLU A 74 0.54 -14.73 7.61
N LYS A 75 -0.18 -13.81 8.26
CA LYS A 75 -0.52 -12.49 7.68
C LYS A 75 0.72 -11.65 7.41
N VAL A 76 1.69 -11.60 8.34
CA VAL A 76 2.97 -10.88 8.17
C VAL A 76 3.79 -11.48 7.04
N LYS A 77 3.87 -12.82 6.97
CA LYS A 77 4.58 -13.53 5.90
C LYS A 77 3.96 -13.26 4.55
N TYR A 78 2.63 -13.38 4.45
CA TYR A 78 1.89 -13.05 3.24
C TYR A 78 2.13 -11.61 2.81
N LEU A 79 1.97 -10.64 3.72
CA LEU A 79 2.13 -9.22 3.41
C LEU A 79 3.55 -8.88 2.96
N SER A 80 4.56 -9.53 3.55
CA SER A 80 5.96 -9.40 3.12
C SER A 80 6.13 -9.85 1.66
N VAL A 81 5.62 -11.04 1.31
CA VAL A 81 5.66 -11.57 -0.06
C VAL A 81 4.85 -10.71 -1.02
N TRP A 82 3.69 -10.22 -0.59
CA TRP A 82 2.84 -9.31 -1.36
C TRP A 82 3.60 -8.04 -1.73
N VAL A 83 4.19 -7.36 -0.74
CA VAL A 83 4.94 -6.11 -0.97
C VAL A 83 6.17 -6.35 -1.85
N ASP A 84 6.98 -7.36 -1.54
CA ASP A 84 8.21 -7.66 -2.28
C ASP A 84 7.93 -8.02 -3.74
N SER A 85 6.85 -8.77 -4.00
CA SER A 85 6.47 -9.17 -5.36
C SER A 85 6.05 -7.97 -6.22
N HIS A 86 5.25 -7.06 -5.68
CA HIS A 86 4.81 -5.86 -6.39
C HIS A 86 5.96 -4.87 -6.61
N LEU A 87 6.84 -4.70 -5.63
CA LEU A 87 8.06 -3.90 -5.79
C LEU A 87 8.93 -4.45 -6.92
N ASN A 88 9.16 -5.77 -6.94
CA ASN A 88 9.98 -6.40 -7.97
C ASN A 88 9.36 -6.29 -9.37
N ASP A 89 8.06 -6.53 -9.51
CA ASP A 89 7.40 -6.43 -10.81
C ASP A 89 7.32 -5.00 -11.30
N SER A 90 7.13 -4.04 -10.40
CA SER A 90 7.19 -2.62 -10.75
C SER A 90 8.58 -2.17 -11.18
N GLU A 91 9.62 -2.61 -10.47
CA GLU A 91 11.01 -2.27 -10.76
C GLU A 91 11.52 -2.92 -12.05
N TYR A 92 11.29 -4.21 -12.22
CA TYR A 92 11.98 -4.98 -13.26
C TYR A 92 11.11 -5.26 -14.49
N VAL A 93 9.79 -5.37 -14.33
CA VAL A 93 8.86 -5.69 -15.43
C VAL A 93 8.21 -4.42 -15.97
N LEU A 94 7.55 -3.64 -15.11
CA LEU A 94 6.79 -2.46 -15.52
C LEU A 94 7.68 -1.26 -15.79
N ARG A 95 8.83 -1.15 -15.11
CA ARG A 95 9.69 0.04 -15.09
C ARG A 95 8.91 1.29 -14.70
N LYS A 96 8.03 1.14 -13.70
CA LYS A 96 7.14 2.19 -13.20
C LYS A 96 7.18 2.22 -11.67
N PRO A 97 7.01 3.41 -11.06
CA PRO A 97 6.86 3.48 -9.62
C PRO A 97 5.59 2.73 -9.15
N VAL A 98 5.59 2.25 -7.91
CA VAL A 98 4.42 1.65 -7.27
C VAL A 98 4.09 2.32 -5.96
N LEU A 99 2.80 2.64 -5.81
CA LEU A 99 2.23 3.25 -4.61
C LEU A 99 1.23 2.28 -3.98
N PHE A 100 1.36 2.04 -2.68
CA PHE A 100 0.35 1.32 -1.92
C PHE A 100 -0.77 2.29 -1.57
N THR A 101 -1.78 2.37 -2.43
CA THR A 101 -2.83 3.40 -2.38
C THR A 101 -3.85 3.17 -1.27
N GLU A 102 -3.91 1.95 -0.74
CA GLU A 102 -4.68 1.62 0.45
C GLU A 102 -3.91 0.59 1.29
N VAL A 103 -3.67 0.91 2.56
CA VAL A 103 -3.15 -0.03 3.55
C VAL A 103 -4.04 0.07 4.77
N GLY A 104 -4.73 -1.01 5.10
CA GLY A 104 -5.69 -1.02 6.20
C GLY A 104 -5.63 -2.30 7.01
N TYR A 105 -6.05 -2.18 8.26
CA TYR A 105 -6.24 -3.29 9.19
C TYR A 105 -7.54 -3.09 9.98
N LEU A 106 -8.20 -4.18 10.33
CA LEU A 106 -9.48 -4.13 11.04
C LEU A 106 -9.29 -3.50 12.43
N GLN A 107 -10.10 -2.50 12.75
CA GLN A 107 -10.07 -1.75 14.00
C GLN A 107 -10.80 -2.46 15.13
N HIS A 108 -11.71 -3.39 14.80
CA HIS A 108 -12.58 -4.04 15.76
C HIS A 108 -11.95 -5.29 16.38
N ALA A 109 -11.83 -5.22 17.70
CA ALA A 109 -11.62 -6.36 18.55
C ALA A 109 -12.98 -7.06 18.79
N GLU A 110 -13.28 -8.11 18.01
CA GLU A 110 -13.91 -9.23 18.71
C GLU A 110 -12.94 -9.65 19.83
N ALA A 111 -13.43 -10.14 20.96
CA ALA A 111 -12.59 -10.48 22.13
C ALA A 111 -11.43 -11.47 21.84
N ASN A 112 -11.40 -12.05 20.63
CA ASN A 112 -10.37 -12.95 20.10
C ASN A 112 -9.59 -12.39 18.88
N SER A 113 -9.79 -11.14 18.47
CA SER A 113 -9.04 -10.52 17.37
C SER A 113 -7.60 -10.23 17.82
N THR A 114 -6.66 -10.99 17.29
CA THR A 114 -5.20 -10.87 17.55
C THR A 114 -4.49 -10.01 16.51
N VAL A 115 -5.24 -9.18 15.77
CA VAL A 115 -4.66 -8.38 14.68
C VAL A 115 -3.86 -7.22 15.26
N ASP A 116 -2.56 -7.20 15.00
CA ASP A 116 -1.67 -6.10 15.34
C ASP A 116 -1.45 -5.21 14.10
N GLY A 117 -2.25 -4.16 13.99
CA GLY A 117 -2.19 -3.22 12.87
C GLY A 117 -0.86 -2.48 12.74
N ASP A 118 -0.16 -2.21 13.85
CA ASP A 118 1.13 -1.53 13.81
C ASP A 118 2.18 -2.44 13.17
N THR A 119 2.17 -3.72 13.53
CA THR A 119 3.03 -4.73 12.89
C THR A 119 2.78 -4.83 11.38
N LEU A 120 1.51 -4.84 10.93
CA LEU A 120 1.20 -4.90 9.50
C LEU A 120 1.65 -3.65 8.75
N ILE A 121 1.38 -2.46 9.29
CA ILE A 121 1.81 -1.21 8.68
C ILE A 121 3.34 -1.13 8.62
N GLN A 122 4.02 -1.57 9.68
CA GLN A 122 5.48 -1.55 9.76
C GLN A 122 6.12 -2.39 8.65
N VAL A 123 5.58 -3.59 8.35
CA VAL A 123 6.06 -4.43 7.24
C VAL A 123 6.05 -3.69 5.91
N VAL A 124 4.96 -2.99 5.61
CA VAL A 124 4.81 -2.22 4.36
C VAL A 124 5.78 -1.04 4.34
N TYR A 125 5.83 -0.28 5.44
CA TYR A 125 6.69 0.89 5.56
C TYR A 125 8.17 0.56 5.43
N ASP A 126 8.65 -0.48 6.11
CA ASP A 126 10.06 -0.87 6.10
C ASP A 126 10.52 -1.28 4.70
N ARG A 127 9.72 -2.08 4.00
CA ARG A 127 10.02 -2.50 2.63
C ARG A 127 10.00 -1.36 1.63
N LEU A 128 9.02 -0.46 1.74
CA LEU A 128 8.95 0.73 0.88
C LEU A 128 10.13 1.67 1.15
N TYR A 129 10.50 1.86 2.41
CA TYR A 129 11.66 2.66 2.76
C TYR A 129 12.96 2.04 2.21
N ASP A 130 13.14 0.72 2.35
CA ASP A 130 14.31 0.02 1.81
C ASP A 130 14.38 0.12 0.28
N SER A 131 13.24 0.03 -0.42
CA SER A 131 13.15 0.27 -1.85
C SER A 131 13.53 1.71 -2.20
N ALA A 132 12.93 2.69 -1.53
CA ALA A 132 13.16 4.11 -1.78
C ALA A 132 14.63 4.50 -1.54
N LYS A 133 15.24 3.98 -0.47
CA LYS A 133 16.66 4.17 -0.13
C LYS A 133 17.61 3.65 -1.22
N LYS A 134 17.19 2.61 -1.95
CA LYS A 134 17.93 2.03 -3.09
C LYS A 134 17.58 2.69 -4.42
N LEU A 135 16.75 3.74 -4.42
CA LEU A 135 16.20 4.41 -5.61
C LEU A 135 15.44 3.44 -6.54
N GLN A 136 14.71 2.48 -5.95
CA GLN A 136 13.86 1.52 -6.65
C GLN A 136 12.38 1.95 -6.65
N ALA A 137 11.53 1.21 -7.36
CA ALA A 137 10.13 1.56 -7.67
C ALA A 137 9.21 1.92 -6.49
N GLY A 138 9.47 1.48 -5.26
CA GLY A 138 8.63 1.76 -4.10
C GLY A 138 8.50 3.25 -3.79
N SER A 139 7.28 3.77 -3.86
CA SER A 139 6.99 5.22 -3.84
C SER A 139 6.14 5.71 -2.66
N GLY A 140 5.82 4.83 -1.71
CA GLY A 140 5.09 5.17 -0.49
C GLY A 140 3.80 4.36 -0.29
N ALA A 141 3.05 4.75 0.74
CA ALA A 141 1.80 4.10 1.14
C ALA A 141 0.82 5.11 1.74
N LEU A 142 -0.47 4.87 1.54
CA LEU A 142 -1.58 5.65 2.08
C LEU A 142 -2.43 4.77 3.01
N ILE A 143 -2.66 5.21 4.24
CA ILE A 143 -3.43 4.45 5.24
C ILE A 143 -4.93 4.62 4.98
N TRP A 144 -5.65 3.50 4.97
CA TRP A 144 -7.11 3.45 4.90
C TRP A 144 -7.72 3.13 6.27
N GLN A 145 -8.54 4.00 6.86
CA GLN A 145 -8.67 5.42 6.51
C GLN A 145 -8.57 6.29 7.76
N LEU A 146 -7.97 7.47 7.58
CA LEU A 146 -7.88 8.45 8.66
C LEU A 146 -9.16 9.26 8.74
N MET A 147 -9.76 9.26 9.92
CA MET A 147 -10.97 10.03 10.24
C MET A 147 -10.63 11.22 11.13
N VAL A 148 -11.46 12.26 11.02
CA VAL A 148 -11.44 13.40 11.95
C VAL A 148 -12.32 13.05 13.16
N GLU A 149 -11.92 13.54 14.33
CA GLU A 149 -12.69 13.40 15.57
C GLU A 149 -14.14 13.88 15.39
N GLY A 150 -15.12 13.11 15.90
CA GLY A 150 -16.55 13.43 15.80
C GLY A 150 -17.25 12.93 14.53
N MET A 151 -16.55 12.19 13.66
CA MET A 151 -17.10 11.64 12.41
C MET A 151 -17.52 10.16 12.50
N GLN A 152 -17.85 9.66 13.70
CA GLN A 152 -18.09 8.24 13.96
C GLN A 152 -19.17 7.61 13.05
N MET A 153 -20.16 8.39 12.61
CA MET A 153 -21.22 7.91 11.71
C MET A 153 -20.74 7.52 10.30
N TYR A 154 -19.52 7.90 9.92
CA TYR A 154 -18.90 7.57 8.62
C TYR A 154 -17.83 6.50 8.73
N HIS A 155 -17.59 5.96 9.92
CA HIS A 155 -16.57 4.94 10.12
C HIS A 155 -16.98 3.64 9.43
N ASP A 156 -16.01 3.02 8.76
CA ASP A 156 -16.00 1.60 8.42
C ASP A 156 -15.16 0.81 9.45
N ASP A 157 -15.02 -0.49 9.23
CA ASP A 157 -14.24 -1.38 10.12
C ASP A 157 -12.73 -1.11 10.10
N PHE A 158 -12.23 -0.20 9.26
CA PHE A 158 -10.81 0.16 9.09
C PHE A 158 -10.51 1.59 9.57
N SER A 159 -11.54 2.38 9.83
CA SER A 159 -11.46 3.81 10.11
C SER A 159 -10.83 4.10 11.46
N MET A 160 -9.78 4.93 11.46
CA MET A 160 -9.11 5.33 12.69
C MET A 160 -8.95 6.84 12.79
N VAL A 161 -9.20 7.39 13.98
CA VAL A 161 -8.80 8.75 14.33
C VAL A 161 -7.35 8.68 14.83
N ALA A 162 -6.43 9.37 14.15
CA ALA A 162 -4.99 9.24 14.42
C ALA A 162 -4.62 9.53 15.90
N ARG A 163 -5.30 10.48 16.54
CA ARG A 163 -5.05 10.83 17.96
C ARG A 163 -5.45 9.71 18.93
N ASP A 164 -6.42 8.88 18.55
CA ASP A 164 -6.89 7.76 19.36
C ASP A 164 -5.99 6.52 19.18
N ARG A 165 -5.03 6.57 18.25
CA ARG A 165 -4.06 5.52 17.93
C ARG A 165 -2.62 6.05 18.04
N PRO A 166 -2.13 6.39 19.25
CA PRO A 166 -0.84 7.06 19.42
C PRO A 166 0.36 6.26 18.91
N SER A 167 0.32 4.92 18.98
CA SER A 167 1.37 4.05 18.46
C SER A 167 1.40 4.07 16.92
N THR A 168 0.27 3.85 16.27
CA THR A 168 0.13 3.95 14.81
C THR A 168 0.50 5.35 14.31
N TYR A 169 0.06 6.40 15.00
CA TYR A 169 0.39 7.78 14.67
C TYR A 169 1.90 8.05 14.73
N LYS A 170 2.57 7.54 15.76
CA LYS A 170 4.03 7.62 15.86
C LYS A 170 4.71 6.92 14.68
N LEU A 171 4.26 5.71 14.33
CA LEU A 171 4.79 4.95 13.19
C LEU A 171 4.63 5.69 11.85
N MET A 172 3.45 6.28 11.61
CA MET A 172 3.19 7.11 10.42
C MET A 172 4.12 8.32 10.34
N LYS A 173 4.32 9.01 11.48
CA LYS A 173 5.23 10.16 11.57
C LYS A 173 6.67 9.73 11.29
N GLU A 174 7.14 8.66 11.92
CA GLU A 174 8.50 8.13 11.73
C GLU A 174 8.77 7.72 10.28
N GLN A 175 7.82 7.02 9.64
CA GLN A 175 7.92 6.67 8.22
C GLN A 175 8.04 7.91 7.33
N SER A 176 7.16 8.90 7.54
CA SER A 176 7.16 10.15 6.80
C SER A 176 8.51 10.86 6.93
N CYS A 177 9.03 10.93 8.15
CA CYS A 177 10.30 11.57 8.45
C CYS A 177 11.51 10.88 7.83
N ARG A 178 11.58 9.54 7.89
CA ARG A 178 12.69 8.82 7.26
C ARG A 178 12.64 8.85 5.73
N LEU A 179 11.45 8.85 5.12
CA LEU A 179 11.35 9.06 3.67
C LEU A 179 11.77 10.47 3.26
N GLN A 180 11.35 11.48 4.02
CA GLN A 180 11.75 12.86 3.77
C GLN A 180 13.27 13.02 3.88
N SER A 181 13.95 12.35 4.82
CA SER A 181 15.40 12.46 4.97
C SER A 181 16.21 11.85 3.82
N LEU A 182 15.63 10.96 3.00
CA LEU A 182 16.27 10.43 1.79
C LEU A 182 16.37 11.48 0.68
N TYR A 183 15.43 12.42 0.61
CA TYR A 183 15.28 13.37 -0.49
C TYR A 183 15.39 14.84 -0.06
N GLY A 184 15.43 15.09 1.25
CA GLY A 184 15.55 16.42 1.83
C GLY A 184 16.89 17.06 1.46
N LYS A 185 16.85 18.33 1.07
CA LYS A 185 18.05 19.15 0.96
C LYS A 185 18.37 19.71 2.34
N GLU A 186 19.64 19.66 2.72
CA GLU A 186 20.13 20.31 3.94
C GLU A 186 19.68 21.79 3.97
N GLY A 187 18.93 22.19 4.99
CA GLY A 187 18.45 23.57 5.16
C GLY A 187 17.04 23.91 4.63
N ASP A 188 16.21 22.93 4.24
CA ASP A 188 14.80 23.19 3.90
C ASP A 188 13.97 23.55 5.16
N PRO A 189 13.39 24.76 5.27
CA PRO A 189 12.61 25.19 6.43
C PRO A 189 11.28 24.45 6.61
N THR A 190 10.86 23.61 5.64
CA THR A 190 9.72 22.69 5.79
C THR A 190 10.06 21.41 6.59
N TRP A 191 11.30 21.31 7.07
CA TRP A 191 11.76 20.24 7.96
C TRP A 191 11.12 20.33 9.35
N GLN A 192 10.11 19.50 9.62
CA GLN A 192 9.43 19.41 10.92
C GLN A 192 9.61 18.04 11.61
N CYS A 193 10.55 17.24 11.11
CA CYS A 193 10.94 15.98 11.71
C CYS A 193 11.99 16.22 12.80
N SER A 194 11.54 16.70 13.96
CA SER A 194 12.35 16.68 15.18
C SER A 194 12.24 15.31 15.88
N PRO A 195 13.34 14.77 16.42
CA PRO A 195 13.36 13.51 17.16
C PRO A 195 12.42 13.49 18.38
#